data_AF-A0A9P5S3F7-F1
#
_entry.id   AF-A0A9P5S3F7-F1
#
_cell.length_a   1.000
_cell.length_b   1.000
_cell.length_c   1.000
_cell.angle_alpha   90.00
_cell.angle_beta   90.00
_cell.angle_gamma   90.00
#
_symmetry.space_group_name_H-M   'P 1'
#
loop_
_entity.id
_entity.type
_entity.pdbx_description
1 polymer ?
#
loop_
_entity_poly.entity_id
_entity_poly.type
_entity_poly.pdbx_seq_one_letter_code
_entity_poly.pdbx_strand_id
1 'polypeptide(L)'
;MTWQAYVDDNLVGTGKVAKAAIFGTDGSLWATSAGYNVDPVEILKLIAAFENTDDIAANGLFLEGKRFNYLRSGDASIYAL
;
A
#
# COMPACT_ATOMS: atom_id res chain seq x y z
N MET A 1 8.12 -4.71 20.55
CA MET A 1 7.27 -5.11 19.41
C MET A 1 7.81 -4.41 18.18
N THR A 2 8.01 -5.13 17.08
CA THR A 2 8.61 -4.60 15.84
C THR A 2 7.52 -4.38 14.78
N TRP A 3 7.76 -3.49 13.81
CA TRP A 3 6.86 -3.30 12.67
C TRP A 3 6.63 -4.59 11.88
N GLN A 4 7.64 -5.47 11.83
CA GLN A 4 7.55 -6.76 11.18
C GLN A 4 6.47 -7.67 11.78
N ALA A 5 6.32 -7.71 13.12
CA ALA A 5 5.28 -8.50 13.77
C ALA A 5 3.85 -8.03 13.41
N TYR A 6 3.65 -6.72 13.16
CA TYR A 6 2.37 -6.24 12.66
C TYR A 6 2.04 -6.75 11.27
N VAL A 7 3.03 -6.83 10.38
CA VAL A 7 2.84 -7.35 9.04
C VAL A 7 2.59 -8.86 9.08
N ASP A 8 3.45 -9.59 9.78
CA ASP A 8 3.43 -11.05 9.73
C ASP A 8 2.29 -11.64 10.57
N ASP A 9 2.03 -11.15 11.79
CA ASP A 9 1.02 -11.74 12.67
C ASP A 9 -0.36 -11.08 12.49
N ASN A 10 -0.40 -9.74 12.45
CA ASN A 10 -1.67 -8.99 12.51
C ASN A 10 -2.29 -8.71 11.14
N LEU A 11 -1.54 -8.82 10.05
CA LEU A 11 -2.04 -8.67 8.68
C LEU A 11 -2.06 -10.01 7.95
N VAL A 12 -0.89 -10.55 7.59
CA VAL A 12 -0.78 -11.78 6.81
C VAL A 12 -1.22 -13.00 7.62
N GLY A 13 -0.84 -13.07 8.90
CA GLY A 13 -1.16 -14.15 9.82
C GLY A 13 -2.65 -14.35 10.07
N THR A 14 -3.49 -13.36 9.73
CA THR A 14 -4.95 -13.48 9.79
C THR A 14 -5.53 -14.42 8.73
N GLY A 15 -4.78 -14.72 7.67
CA GLY A 15 -5.24 -15.48 6.50
C GLY A 15 -6.21 -14.73 5.59
N LYS A 16 -6.53 -13.47 5.87
CA LYS A 16 -7.44 -12.63 5.06
C LYS A 16 -6.69 -11.68 4.11
N VAL A 17 -5.41 -11.45 4.36
CA VAL A 17 -4.54 -10.58 3.57
C VAL A 17 -3.40 -11.40 3.00
N ALA A 18 -3.26 -11.42 1.68
CA ALA A 18 -2.25 -12.25 1.01
C ALA A 18 -0.83 -11.65 1.09
N LYS A 19 -0.73 -10.31 1.01
CA LYS A 19 0.52 -9.55 1.07
C LYS A 19 0.27 -8.22 1.78
N ALA A 20 1.23 -7.76 2.57
CA ALA A 20 1.14 -6.51 3.31
C ALA A 20 2.50 -5.84 3.46
N ALA A 21 2.50 -4.51 3.54
CA ALA A 21 3.67 -3.72 3.84
C ALA A 21 3.27 -2.45 4.61
N ILE A 22 4.18 -1.95 5.44
CA ILE A 22 4.05 -0.73 6.22
C ILE A 22 5.17 0.21 5.76
N PHE A 23 4.77 1.41 5.35
CA PHE A 23 5.65 2.48 4.92
C PHE A 23 5.44 3.72 5.78
N GLY A 24 6.51 4.50 5.95
CA GLY A 24 6.42 5.87 6.43
C GLY A 24 5.79 6.81 5.40
N THR A 25 5.33 7.96 5.84
CA THR A 25 4.75 9.02 4.98
C THR A 25 5.78 9.67 4.06
N ASP A 26 7.06 9.35 4.22
CA ASP A 26 8.18 9.73 3.38
C ASP A 26 8.50 8.67 2.30
N GLY A 27 7.76 7.56 2.27
CA GLY A 27 8.02 6.42 1.39
C GLY A 27 9.05 5.42 1.93
N SER A 28 9.57 5.61 3.15
CA SER A 28 10.52 4.68 3.77
C SER A 28 9.83 3.36 4.13
N LEU A 29 10.40 2.23 3.72
CA LEU A 29 9.90 0.91 4.08
C LEU A 29 10.18 0.58 5.56
N TRP A 30 9.15 0.29 6.34
CA TRP A 30 9.30 -0.11 7.75
C TRP A 30 9.17 -1.62 7.95
N ALA A 31 8.28 -2.26 7.20
CA ALA A 31 8.10 -3.72 7.22
C ALA A 31 7.37 -4.19 5.96
N THR A 32 7.67 -5.40 5.50
CA THR A 32 6.96 -6.03 4.37
C THR A 32 6.85 -7.53 4.58
N SER A 33 5.80 -8.13 4.02
CA SER A 33 5.60 -9.57 3.98
C SER A 33 6.58 -10.22 2.98
N ALA A 34 6.92 -11.48 3.22
CA ALA A 34 7.85 -12.22 2.36
C ALA A 34 7.39 -12.22 0.88
N GLY A 35 8.29 -11.80 -0.02
CA GLY A 35 8.01 -11.77 -1.46
C GLY A 35 7.07 -10.64 -1.91
N TYR A 36 6.91 -9.59 -1.10
CA TYR A 36 6.21 -8.36 -1.49
C TYR A 36 7.19 -7.18 -1.54
N ASN A 37 7.64 -6.85 -2.75
CA ASN A 37 8.57 -5.75 -2.99
C ASN A 37 7.86 -4.66 -3.79
N VAL A 38 7.39 -3.64 -3.09
CA VAL A 38 6.78 -2.45 -3.71
C VAL A 38 7.86 -1.40 -3.93
N ASP A 39 7.82 -0.75 -5.10
CA ASP A 39 8.76 0.31 -5.41
C ASP A 39 8.46 1.55 -4.55
N PRO A 40 9.46 2.17 -3.89
CA PRO A 40 9.25 3.43 -3.16
C PRO A 40 8.60 4.53 -4.03
N VAL A 41 8.85 4.56 -5.33
CA VAL A 41 8.24 5.53 -6.25
C VAL A 41 6.73 5.29 -6.39
N GLU A 42 6.29 4.03 -6.38
CA GLU A 42 4.87 3.66 -6.37
C GLU A 42 4.20 4.11 -5.05
N ILE A 43 4.90 3.96 -3.93
CA ILE A 43 4.42 4.41 -2.61
C ILE A 43 4.30 5.92 -2.52
N LEU A 44 5.25 6.68 -3.08
CA LEU A 44 5.15 8.15 -3.12
C LEU A 44 3.92 8.62 -3.91
N LYS A 45 3.56 7.93 -5.00
CA LYS A 45 2.31 8.20 -5.72
C LYS A 45 1.08 7.89 -4.86
N LEU A 46 1.09 6.78 -4.12
CA LEU A 46 0.03 6.45 -3.18
C LEU A 46 -0.10 7.51 -2.07
N ILE A 47 1.01 8.00 -1.52
CA ILE A 47 1.03 9.05 -0.50
C ILE A 47 0.42 10.34 -1.07
N ALA A 48 0.84 10.76 -2.26
CA ALA A 48 0.24 11.92 -2.94
C ALA A 48 -1.25 11.73 -3.22
N ALA A 49 -1.69 10.49 -3.46
CA ALA A 49 -3.10 10.18 -3.71
C ALA A 49 -4.01 10.39 -2.49
N PHE A 50 -3.47 10.44 -1.27
CA PHE A 50 -4.25 10.86 -0.09
C PHE A 50 -4.62 12.34 -0.12
N GLU A 51 -3.87 13.17 -0.84
CA GLU A 51 -4.21 14.59 -1.05
C GLU A 51 -5.06 14.79 -2.32
N ASN A 52 -4.73 14.08 -3.40
CA ASN A 52 -5.47 14.15 -4.66
C ASN A 52 -5.58 12.79 -5.36
N THR A 53 -6.80 12.26 -5.45
CA THR A 53 -7.08 10.96 -6.08
C THR A 53 -7.21 10.98 -7.61
N ASP A 54 -7.20 12.15 -8.26
CA ASP A 54 -7.46 12.29 -9.70
C ASP A 54 -6.49 11.45 -10.55
N ASP A 55 -5.20 11.43 -10.17
CA ASP A 55 -4.18 10.66 -10.90
C ASP A 55 -4.43 9.16 -10.81
N ILE A 56 -4.65 8.63 -9.60
CA ILE A 56 -4.92 7.20 -9.42
C ILE A 56 -6.28 6.78 -9.98
N ALA A 57 -7.25 7.70 -10.06
CA ALA A 57 -8.55 7.47 -10.68
C ALA A 57 -8.44 7.34 -12.21
N ALA A 58 -7.61 8.16 -12.85
CA ALA A 58 -7.39 8.11 -14.30
C ALA A 58 -6.42 7.00 -14.73
N ASN A 59 -5.27 6.92 -14.05
CA ASN A 59 -4.15 6.08 -14.49
C ASN A 59 -4.09 4.73 -13.77
N GLY A 60 -4.77 4.58 -12.62
CA GLY A 60 -4.67 3.42 -11.74
C GLY A 60 -3.49 3.54 -10.77
N LEU A 61 -3.59 2.82 -9.66
CA LEU A 61 -2.54 2.70 -8.66
C LEU A 61 -1.62 1.54 -9.04
N PHE A 62 -0.30 1.74 -9.05
CA PHE A 62 0.66 0.67 -9.29
C PHE A 62 1.27 0.21 -7.98
N LEU A 63 1.31 -1.09 -7.73
CA LEU A 63 2.03 -1.70 -6.61
C LEU A 63 2.69 -3.01 -7.09
N GLU A 64 3.98 -3.18 -6.86
CA GLU A 64 4.75 -4.34 -7.37
C GLU A 64 4.67 -4.43 -8.91
N GLY A 65 4.62 -3.28 -9.60
CA GLY A 65 4.43 -3.21 -11.06
C GLY A 65 3.05 -3.66 -11.57
N LYS A 66 2.12 -4.00 -10.67
CA LYS A 66 0.74 -4.37 -11.03
C LYS A 66 -0.17 -3.16 -10.90
N ARG A 67 -1.01 -2.96 -11.91
CA ARG A 67 -2.01 -1.89 -11.95
C ARG A 67 -3.27 -2.34 -11.22
N PHE A 68 -3.71 -1.52 -10.27
CA PHE A 68 -4.97 -1.61 -9.55
C PHE A 68 -5.87 -0.43 -9.96
N ASN A 69 -7.13 -0.71 -10.25
CA ASN A 69 -8.11 0.30 -10.58
C ASN A 69 -8.67 0.91 -9.29
N TYR A 70 -8.65 2.24 -9.20
CA TYR A 70 -9.23 2.97 -8.09
C TYR A 70 -10.73 2.68 -7.95
N LEU A 71 -11.18 2.47 -6.71
CA LEU A 71 -12.59 2.24 -6.38
C LEU A 71 -13.19 3.40 -5.61
N ARG A 72 -12.57 3.74 -4.48
CA ARG A 72 -13.05 4.78 -3.57
C ARG A 72 -11.94 5.23 -2.64
N SER A 73 -12.05 6.46 -2.15
CA SER A 73 -11.29 6.99 -1.04
C SER A 73 -12.23 7.45 0.07
N GLY A 74 -11.69 7.55 1.28
CA GLY A 74 -12.26 8.25 2.42
C GLY A 74 -11.14 8.97 3.16
N ASP A 75 -11.43 9.63 4.27
CA ASP A 75 -10.52 10.55 4.97
C ASP A 75 -9.11 9.98 5.25
N ALA A 76 -9.00 8.67 5.49
CA ALA A 76 -7.73 7.99 5.74
C ALA A 76 -7.62 6.63 5.04
N SER A 77 -8.34 6.44 3.93
CA SER A 77 -8.36 5.14 3.24
C SER A 77 -8.49 5.28 1.73
N ILE A 78 -7.76 4.46 0.99
CA ILE A 78 -7.88 4.32 -0.46
C ILE A 78 -8.06 2.83 -0.77
N TYR A 79 -9.05 2.51 -1.60
CA TYR A 79 -9.32 1.15 -2.03
C TYR A 79 -9.18 1.05 -3.56
N ALA A 80 -8.52 -0.01 -4.02
CA ALA A 80 -8.30 -0.30 -5.44
C ALA A 80 -8.32 -1.83 -5.68
N LEU A 81 -8.58 -2.27 -6.92
CA LEU A 81 -8.69 -3.69 -7.31
C LEU A 81 -7.87 -4.06 -8.56
#